data_AF-A0A7S2SGZ4-F1
#
_entry.id   AF-A0A7S2SGZ4-F1
#
_cell.length_a   1.000
_cell.length_b   1.000
_cell.length_c   1.000
_cell.angle_alpha   90.00
_cell.angle_beta   90.00
_cell.angle_gamma   90.00
#
_symmetry.space_group_name_H-M   'P 1'
#
loop_
_entity.id
_entity.type
_entity.pdbx_description
1 polymer ?
#
loop_
_entity_poly.entity_id
_entity_poly.type
_entity_poly.pdbx_seq_one_letter_code
_entity_poly.pdbx_strand_id
1 'polypeptide(L)'
;LRCCLPETTRHDLFASTTRQKFSLSHDLRDPRALARSFPSKSAQELASVRDKLAHDVRAGEARKGMVEEKLAESKSSREDSAERQEGLIRLETLRSEKKRLREEVDSLKDQDPEAIARTDAAIDLCLSSANRWTDNLFEVRTWLVKKKGMAPREAKDLMKKLGVPAELDYVDSSA
;
A
#
# COMPACT_ATOMS: atom_id res chain seq x y z
N LEU A 1 -36.92 -6.44 28.49
CA LEU A 1 -37.93 -7.14 29.31
C LEU A 1 -38.38 -8.39 28.56
N ARG A 2 -38.23 -9.55 29.20
CA ARG A 2 -39.07 -10.78 29.17
C ARG A 2 -39.98 -10.97 27.95
N CYS A 3 -39.77 -12.02 27.16
CA CYS A 3 -40.27 -13.41 27.34
C CYS A 3 -41.46 -13.65 26.41
N CYS A 4 -41.42 -14.73 25.63
CA CYS A 4 -42.38 -15.85 25.69
C CYS A 4 -42.21 -16.78 24.47
N LEU A 5 -41.91 -18.05 24.77
CA LEU A 5 -42.18 -19.23 23.94
C LEU A 5 -43.70 -19.31 23.63
N PRO A 6 -44.10 -20.08 22.60
CA PRO A 6 -44.43 -21.49 22.86
C PRO A 6 -44.00 -22.50 21.78
N GLU A 7 -44.06 -23.75 22.21
CA GLU A 7 -43.79 -25.03 21.56
C GLU A 7 -44.71 -25.32 20.36
N THR A 8 -44.21 -26.02 19.32
CA THR A 8 -44.50 -27.44 19.07
C THR A 8 -44.01 -27.93 17.69
N THR A 9 -43.29 -29.06 17.75
CA THR A 9 -43.32 -30.23 16.85
C THR A 9 -42.65 -30.20 15.45
N ARG A 10 -41.59 -31.03 15.38
CA ARG A 10 -41.06 -31.86 14.27
C ARG A 10 -41.14 -31.30 12.84
N HIS A 11 -39.97 -31.19 12.21
CA HIS A 11 -39.61 -32.10 11.11
C HIS A 11 -38.08 -32.18 10.96
N ASP A 12 -37.57 -33.37 11.29
CA ASP A 12 -36.44 -34.09 10.69
C ASP A 12 -35.19 -33.31 10.25
N LEU A 13 -34.19 -33.37 11.14
CA LEU A 13 -32.78 -33.11 10.83
C LEU A 13 -32.25 -34.21 9.89
N PHE A 14 -32.03 -33.86 8.62
CA PHE A 14 -31.24 -34.70 7.73
C PHE A 14 -29.76 -34.35 7.90
N ALA A 15 -29.05 -35.22 8.61
CA ALA A 15 -27.62 -35.14 8.89
C ALA A 15 -26.77 -35.30 7.62
N SER A 16 -25.80 -34.40 7.42
CA SER A 16 -24.73 -34.57 6.42
C SER A 16 -23.42 -34.95 7.13
N THR A 17 -23.19 -36.25 7.31
CA THR A 17 -21.87 -36.77 7.67
C THR A 17 -21.45 -37.81 6.65
N THR A 18 -20.48 -37.38 5.84
CA THR A 18 -19.38 -38.15 5.26
C THR A 18 -19.70 -39.50 4.62
N ARG A 19 -19.78 -39.46 3.28
CA ARG A 19 -19.74 -40.59 2.36
C ARG A 19 -18.40 -41.34 2.50
N GLN A 20 -18.33 -42.32 3.39
CA GLN A 20 -17.29 -43.34 3.37
C GLN A 20 -17.57 -44.23 2.15
N LYS A 21 -16.72 -44.16 1.12
CA LYS A 21 -16.76 -45.12 0.01
C LYS A 21 -16.47 -46.50 0.57
N PHE A 22 -17.54 -47.25 0.80
CA PHE A 22 -17.52 -48.67 1.08
C PHE A 22 -16.99 -49.37 -0.18
N SER A 23 -15.73 -49.79 -0.17
CA SER A 23 -15.28 -50.82 -1.10
C SER A 23 -15.97 -52.11 -0.68
N LEU A 24 -17.04 -52.46 -1.39
CA LEU A 24 -17.68 -53.76 -1.26
C LEU A 24 -16.63 -54.85 -1.51
N SER A 25 -16.20 -55.52 -0.44
CA SER A 25 -15.90 -56.93 -0.54
C SER A 25 -17.22 -57.64 -0.30
N HIS A 26 -17.79 -58.11 -1.39
CA HIS A 26 -19.10 -58.72 -1.48
C HIS A 26 -19.00 -60.17 -1.00
N ASP A 27 -19.13 -60.40 0.30
CA ASP A 27 -19.50 -61.72 0.82
C ASP A 27 -20.90 -61.62 1.44
N LEU A 28 -21.90 -61.68 0.56
CA LEU A 28 -23.26 -61.99 0.93
C LEU A 28 -23.38 -63.50 1.15
N ARG A 29 -23.74 -63.93 2.36
CA ARG A 29 -24.59 -65.11 2.53
C ARG A 29 -25.21 -65.21 3.93
N ASP A 30 -26.53 -65.00 3.97
CA ASP A 30 -27.55 -65.87 4.60
C ASP A 30 -28.64 -65.07 5.39
N PRO A 31 -29.95 -65.36 5.20
CA PRO A 31 -31.07 -64.50 5.60
C PRO A 31 -31.55 -64.68 7.05
N ARG A 32 -30.78 -65.37 7.89
CA ARG A 32 -30.95 -65.36 9.36
C ARG A 32 -29.86 -64.51 9.98
N ALA A 33 -29.88 -63.20 9.68
CA ALA A 33 -28.94 -62.24 10.23
C ALA A 33 -29.08 -62.17 11.77
N LEU A 34 -28.39 -63.09 12.45
CA LEU A 34 -28.22 -63.11 13.89
C LEU A 34 -27.43 -61.86 14.26
N ALA A 35 -28.10 -60.87 14.81
CA ALA A 35 -27.47 -59.73 15.45
C ALA A 35 -26.66 -60.23 16.65
N ARG A 36 -25.40 -60.61 16.40
CA ARG A 36 -24.47 -61.02 17.46
C ARG A 36 -23.83 -59.76 18.05
N SER A 37 -24.44 -59.25 19.12
CA SER A 37 -23.77 -58.39 20.10
C SER A 37 -22.86 -59.28 20.96
N PHE A 38 -21.56 -59.25 20.66
CA PHE A 38 -20.58 -59.87 21.54
C PHE A 38 -20.14 -58.83 22.57
N PRO A 39 -20.16 -59.15 23.88
CA PRO A 39 -19.65 -58.24 24.91
C PRO A 39 -18.17 -57.87 24.71
N SER A 40 -17.44 -58.68 23.93
CA SER A 40 -16.06 -58.38 23.53
C SER A 40 -15.93 -57.29 22.46
N LYS A 41 -16.93 -57.04 21.61
CA LYS A 41 -16.85 -56.01 20.55
C LYS A 41 -16.75 -54.60 21.14
N SER A 42 -17.64 -54.26 22.06
CA SER A 42 -17.59 -52.98 22.76
C SER A 42 -16.32 -52.84 23.60
N ALA A 43 -15.87 -53.92 24.26
CA ALA A 43 -14.61 -53.93 24.98
C ALA A 43 -13.38 -53.74 24.08
N GLN A 44 -13.39 -54.34 22.88
CA GLN A 44 -12.34 -54.17 21.87
C GLN A 44 -12.34 -52.77 21.26
N GLU A 45 -13.51 -52.20 21.00
CA GLU A 45 -13.65 -50.80 20.55
C GLU A 45 -13.09 -49.84 21.60
N LEU A 46 -13.44 -50.02 22.87
CA LEU A 46 -12.88 -49.23 23.99
C LEU A 46 -11.36 -49.43 24.12
N ALA A 47 -10.85 -50.65 23.96
CA ALA A 47 -9.41 -50.92 23.97
C ALA A 47 -8.68 -50.23 22.80
N SER A 48 -9.23 -50.29 21.58
CA SER A 48 -8.70 -49.58 20.41
C SER A 48 -8.71 -48.06 20.62
N VAL A 49 -9.78 -47.51 21.20
CA VAL A 49 -9.87 -46.07 21.51
C VAL A 49 -8.84 -45.69 22.56
N ARG A 50 -8.69 -46.47 23.63
CA ARG A 50 -7.63 -46.28 24.64
C ARG A 50 -6.25 -46.29 24.00
N ASP A 51 -5.98 -47.23 23.10
CA ASP A 51 -4.66 -47.37 22.48
C ASP A 51 -4.36 -46.21 21.52
N LYS A 52 -5.37 -45.73 20.77
CA LYS A 52 -5.29 -44.51 19.95
C LYS A 52 -5.04 -43.28 20.81
N LEU A 53 -5.80 -43.12 21.90
CA LEU A 53 -5.63 -41.98 22.80
C LEU A 53 -4.25 -41.99 23.47
N ALA A 54 -3.76 -43.18 23.87
CA ALA A 54 -2.41 -43.35 24.40
C ALA A 54 -1.33 -43.04 23.35
N HIS A 55 -1.54 -43.41 22.08
CA HIS A 55 -0.68 -43.02 20.98
C HIS A 55 -0.69 -41.49 20.79
N ASP A 56 -1.85 -40.86 20.80
CA ASP A 56 -1.99 -39.43 20.56
C ASP A 56 -1.40 -38.59 21.71
N VAL A 57 -1.50 -39.07 22.95
CA VAL A 57 -0.80 -38.50 24.10
C VAL A 57 0.71 -38.58 23.89
N ARG A 58 1.27 -39.75 23.58
CA ARG A 58 2.71 -39.92 23.32
C ARG A 58 3.19 -39.04 22.17
N ALA A 59 2.43 -38.99 21.07
CA ALA A 59 2.74 -38.16 19.92
C ALA A 59 2.64 -36.66 20.27
N GLY A 60 1.70 -36.28 21.12
CA GLY A 60 1.55 -34.93 21.65
C GLY A 60 2.71 -34.50 22.53
N GLU A 61 3.14 -35.38 23.45
CA GLU A 61 4.30 -35.15 24.32
C GLU A 61 5.60 -35.04 23.51
N ALA A 62 5.80 -35.90 22.51
CA ALA A 62 6.94 -35.79 21.60
C ALA A 62 6.95 -34.45 20.84
N ARG A 63 5.79 -34.03 20.29
CA ARG A 63 5.67 -32.71 19.63
C ARG A 63 5.92 -31.57 20.59
N LYS A 64 5.43 -31.65 21.83
CA LYS A 64 5.66 -30.64 22.87
C LYS A 64 7.15 -30.51 23.15
N GLY A 65 7.85 -31.61 23.38
CA GLY A 65 9.31 -31.61 23.59
C GLY A 65 10.08 -30.99 22.42
N MET A 66 9.74 -31.35 21.17
CA MET A 66 10.35 -30.75 19.98
C MET A 66 10.11 -29.24 19.88
N VAL A 67 8.93 -28.76 20.27
CA VAL A 67 8.61 -27.32 20.26
C VAL A 67 9.34 -26.59 21.39
N GLU A 68 9.46 -27.21 22.57
CA GLU A 68 10.19 -26.65 23.71
C GLU A 68 11.69 -26.54 23.43
N GLU A 69 12.29 -27.54 22.77
CA GLU A 69 13.68 -27.51 22.32
C GLU A 69 13.90 -26.36 21.32
N LYS A 70 13.07 -26.26 20.28
CA LYS A 70 13.13 -25.15 19.31
C LYS A 70 12.91 -23.78 19.95
N LEU A 71 12.05 -23.71 20.97
CA LEU A 71 11.80 -22.48 21.70
C LEU A 71 13.02 -22.10 22.55
N ALA A 72 13.69 -23.06 23.19
CA ALA A 72 14.91 -22.84 23.95
C ALA A 72 16.06 -22.36 23.04
N GLU A 73 16.26 -23.03 21.90
CA GLU A 73 17.22 -22.62 20.87
C GLU A 73 16.94 -21.20 20.37
N SER A 74 15.68 -20.90 20.03
CA SER A 74 15.31 -19.55 19.57
C SER A 74 15.42 -18.48 20.65
N LYS A 75 15.26 -18.82 21.93
CA LYS A 75 15.42 -17.88 23.04
C LYS A 75 16.90 -17.59 23.33
N SER A 76 17.76 -18.60 23.28
CA SER A 76 19.22 -18.42 23.49
C SER A 76 19.86 -17.51 22.43
N SER A 77 19.34 -17.53 21.20
CA SER A 77 19.80 -16.64 20.11
C SER A 77 19.11 -15.27 20.11
N ARG A 78 18.03 -15.10 20.88
CA ARG A 78 17.21 -13.88 20.96
C ARG A 78 16.97 -13.47 22.39
N GLU A 79 18.04 -13.39 23.17
CA GLU A 79 17.94 -12.95 24.55
C GLU A 79 17.40 -11.51 24.60
N ASP A 80 16.38 -11.29 25.43
CA ASP A 80 15.81 -9.96 25.69
C ASP A 80 16.76 -9.15 26.60
N SER A 81 17.95 -8.86 26.07
CA SER A 81 18.91 -7.95 26.66
C SER A 81 18.51 -6.49 26.41
N ALA A 82 18.88 -5.60 27.32
CA ALA A 82 18.71 -4.15 27.16
C ALA A 82 19.36 -3.64 25.85
N GLU A 83 20.52 -4.20 25.48
CA GLU A 83 21.23 -3.87 24.23
C GLU A 83 20.41 -4.25 22.98
N ARG A 84 19.70 -5.38 23.02
CA ARG A 84 18.79 -5.79 21.93
C ARG A 84 17.62 -4.83 21.81
N GLN A 85 17.02 -4.46 22.93
CA GLN A 85 15.90 -3.51 22.94
C GLN A 85 16.31 -2.14 22.42
N GLU A 86 17.47 -1.63 22.84
CA GLU A 86 18.04 -0.39 22.33
C GLU A 86 18.35 -0.50 20.83
N GLY A 87 18.94 -1.62 20.39
CA GLY A 87 19.20 -1.91 18.98
C GLY A 87 17.93 -1.95 18.13
N LEU A 88 16.83 -2.51 18.65
CA LEU A 88 15.53 -2.54 17.97
C LEU A 88 14.91 -1.14 17.88
N ILE A 89 14.97 -0.34 18.95
CA ILE A 89 14.52 1.06 18.94
C ILE A 89 15.32 1.86 17.92
N ARG A 90 16.65 1.75 17.94
CA ARG A 90 17.54 2.43 16.99
C ARG A 90 17.30 2.00 15.55
N LEU A 91 17.02 0.72 15.34
CA LEU A 91 16.73 0.19 14.01
C LEU A 91 15.39 0.75 13.49
N GLU A 92 14.38 0.87 14.35
CA GLU A 92 13.09 1.44 13.99
C GLU A 92 13.20 2.95 13.71
N THR A 93 13.95 3.69 14.53
CA THR A 93 14.20 5.13 14.28
C THR A 93 14.93 5.34 12.97
N LEU A 94 15.97 4.55 12.67
CA LEU A 94 16.69 4.62 11.39
C LEU A 94 15.82 4.23 10.20
N ARG A 95 14.89 3.27 10.35
CA ARG A 95 13.92 2.91 9.30
C ARG A 95 12.96 4.05 9.01
N SER A 96 12.41 4.67 10.05
CA SER A 96 11.55 5.84 9.95
C SER A 96 12.29 6.99 9.24
N GLU A 97 13.50 7.29 9.68
CA GLU A 97 14.32 8.36 9.11
C GLU A 97 14.67 8.10 7.64
N LYS A 98 15.07 6.87 7.32
CA LYS A 98 15.33 6.46 5.94
C LYS A 98 14.09 6.60 5.05
N LYS A 99 12.90 6.31 5.59
CA LYS A 99 11.65 6.47 4.84
C LYS A 99 11.38 7.95 4.58
N ARG A 100 11.50 8.80 5.60
CA ARG A 100 11.35 10.26 5.48
C ARG A 100 12.31 10.85 4.44
N LEU A 101 13.60 10.53 4.54
CA LEU A 101 14.61 11.03 3.60
C LEU A 101 14.36 10.55 2.17
N ARG A 102 13.82 9.34 1.98
CA ARG A 102 13.45 8.87 0.64
C ARG A 102 12.27 9.63 0.06
N GLU A 103 11.25 9.90 0.87
CA GLU A 103 10.10 10.72 0.46
C GLU A 103 10.54 12.14 0.08
N GLU A 104 11.50 12.71 0.82
CA GLU A 104 12.11 14.01 0.49
C GLU A 104 12.95 13.96 -0.80
N VAL A 105 13.78 12.93 -0.99
CA VAL A 105 14.53 12.77 -2.24
C VAL A 105 13.59 12.58 -3.44
N ASP A 106 12.51 11.82 -3.29
CA ASP A 106 11.53 11.60 -4.35
C ASP A 106 10.77 12.91 -4.68
N SER A 107 10.49 13.77 -3.70
CA SER A 107 9.86 15.07 -3.95
C SER A 107 10.79 16.08 -4.63
N LEU A 108 12.10 15.97 -4.39
CA LEU A 108 13.13 16.82 -4.99
C LEU A 108 13.64 16.29 -6.34
N LYS A 109 13.21 15.09 -6.76
CA LYS A 109 13.71 14.42 -7.97
C LYS A 109 13.45 15.22 -9.25
N ASP A 110 12.39 16.02 -9.27
CA ASP A 110 12.03 16.86 -10.41
C ASP A 110 12.84 18.18 -10.45
N GLN A 111 13.59 18.50 -9.40
CA GLN A 111 14.43 19.70 -9.31
C GLN A 111 15.86 19.43 -9.80
N ASP A 112 16.00 19.08 -11.08
CA ASP A 112 17.31 18.97 -11.72
C ASP A 112 17.96 20.37 -11.88
N PRO A 113 19.13 20.64 -11.27
CA PRO A 113 19.79 21.93 -11.38
C PRO A 113 20.13 22.29 -12.84
N GLU A 114 20.39 21.29 -13.69
CA GLU A 114 20.66 21.54 -15.10
C GLU A 114 19.39 22.00 -15.85
N ALA A 115 18.23 21.41 -15.52
CA ALA A 115 16.94 21.82 -16.07
C ALA A 115 16.54 23.23 -15.63
N ILE A 116 16.80 23.59 -14.37
CA ILE A 116 16.57 24.94 -13.84
C ILE A 116 17.45 25.94 -14.58
N ALA A 117 18.76 25.68 -14.68
CA ALA A 117 19.69 26.56 -15.38
C ALA A 117 19.33 26.78 -16.87
N ARG A 118 18.86 25.73 -17.56
CA ARG A 118 18.36 25.86 -18.95
C ARG A 118 17.13 26.75 -19.03
N THR A 119 16.23 26.66 -18.04
CA THR A 119 15.02 27.46 -17.99
C THR A 119 15.35 28.93 -17.70
N ASP A 120 16.26 29.19 -16.75
CA ASP A 120 16.72 30.54 -16.42
C ASP A 120 17.38 31.21 -17.63
N ALA A 121 18.28 30.50 -18.34
CA ALA A 121 18.88 31.01 -19.56
C ALA A 121 17.85 31.31 -20.67
N ALA A 122 16.79 30.51 -20.76
CA ALA A 122 15.69 30.76 -21.70
C ALA A 122 14.85 31.98 -21.29
N ILE A 123 14.61 32.17 -20.00
CA ILE A 123 13.94 33.35 -19.45
C ILE A 123 14.75 34.61 -19.75
N ASP A 124 16.06 34.60 -19.51
CA ASP A 124 16.96 35.73 -19.83
C ASP A 124 16.92 36.09 -21.32
N LEU A 125 16.91 35.08 -22.19
CA LEU A 125 16.76 35.30 -23.62
C LEU A 125 15.39 35.89 -23.98
N CYS A 126 14.31 35.45 -23.34
CA CYS A 126 12.97 35.97 -23.55
C CYS A 126 12.84 37.42 -23.06
N LEU A 127 13.38 37.73 -21.88
CA LEU A 127 13.38 39.07 -21.29
C LEU A 127 14.17 40.06 -22.15
N SER A 128 15.39 39.70 -22.54
CA SER A 128 16.21 40.52 -23.44
C SER A 128 15.55 40.72 -24.81
N SER A 129 14.90 39.70 -25.34
CA SER A 129 14.14 39.80 -26.59
C SER A 129 12.92 40.71 -26.46
N ALA A 130 12.17 40.59 -25.36
CA ALA A 130 11.01 41.43 -25.07
C ALA A 130 11.43 42.91 -24.97
N ASN A 131 12.47 43.20 -24.18
CA ASN A 131 13.00 44.56 -24.03
C ASN A 131 13.47 45.14 -25.38
N ARG A 132 14.10 44.32 -26.22
CA ARG A 132 14.50 44.76 -27.58
C ARG A 132 13.30 45.04 -28.49
N TRP A 133 12.21 44.28 -28.38
CA TRP A 133 10.98 44.61 -29.09
C TRP A 133 10.32 45.88 -28.55
N THR A 134 10.39 46.12 -27.24
CA THR A 134 9.94 47.37 -26.61
C THR A 134 10.74 48.57 -27.14
N ASP A 135 12.06 48.46 -27.25
CA ASP A 135 12.93 49.48 -27.87
C ASP A 135 12.49 49.79 -29.30
N ASN A 136 12.32 48.75 -30.13
CA ASN A 136 11.89 48.90 -31.51
C ASN A 136 10.54 49.63 -31.60
N LEU A 137 9.61 49.31 -30.71
CA LEU A 137 8.29 49.93 -30.68
C LEU A 137 8.35 51.41 -30.29
N PHE A 138 9.17 51.75 -29.30
CA PHE A 138 9.39 53.14 -28.88
C PHE A 138 10.15 53.95 -29.95
N GLU A 139 11.05 53.32 -30.70
CA GLU A 139 11.72 53.95 -31.83
C GLU A 139 10.73 54.27 -32.95
N VAL A 140 9.84 53.33 -33.30
CA VAL A 140 8.77 53.58 -34.29
C VAL A 140 7.87 54.73 -33.83
N ARG A 141 7.49 54.76 -32.55
CA ARG A 141 6.69 55.87 -31.98
C ARG A 141 7.43 57.20 -32.11
N THR A 142 8.72 57.22 -31.82
CA THR A 142 9.56 58.42 -31.91
C THR A 142 9.73 58.88 -33.37
N TRP A 143 9.90 57.94 -34.29
CA TRP A 143 9.98 58.21 -35.73
C TRP A 143 8.69 58.83 -36.28
N LEU A 144 7.52 58.34 -35.86
CA LEU A 144 6.22 58.91 -36.26
C LEU A 144 6.10 60.39 -35.85
N VAL A 145 6.61 60.76 -34.68
CA VAL A 145 6.59 62.15 -34.22
C VAL A 145 7.64 62.99 -34.96
N LYS A 146 8.91 62.53 -34.97
CA LYS A 146 10.04 63.33 -35.47
C LYS A 146 10.12 63.43 -36.99
N LYS A 147 9.82 62.34 -37.71
CA LYS A 147 9.99 62.27 -39.17
C LYS A 147 8.68 62.39 -39.93
N LYS A 148 7.59 61.81 -39.42
CA LYS A 148 6.26 61.90 -40.06
C LYS A 148 5.47 63.14 -39.62
N GLY A 149 5.92 63.87 -38.61
CA GLY A 149 5.30 65.12 -38.15
C GLY A 149 3.98 64.92 -37.40
N MET A 150 3.72 63.72 -36.89
CA MET A 150 2.49 63.40 -36.14
C MET A 150 2.54 64.01 -34.74
N ALA A 151 1.41 64.52 -34.23
CA ALA A 151 1.36 65.01 -32.86
C ALA A 151 1.62 63.86 -31.86
N PRO A 152 2.33 64.07 -30.74
CA PRO A 152 2.66 63.00 -29.79
C PRO A 152 1.45 62.23 -29.25
N ARG A 153 0.29 62.90 -29.13
CA ARG A 153 -0.98 62.28 -28.70
C ARG A 153 -1.54 61.37 -29.78
N GLU A 154 -1.55 61.81 -31.04
CA GLU A 154 -2.02 61.01 -32.18
C GLU A 154 -1.17 59.75 -32.39
N ALA A 155 0.15 59.84 -32.20
CA ALA A 155 1.04 58.69 -32.26
C ALA A 155 0.75 57.68 -31.15
N LYS A 156 0.44 58.15 -29.93
CA LYS A 156 0.03 57.29 -28.80
C LYS A 156 -1.32 56.63 -29.07
N ASP A 157 -2.29 57.38 -29.59
CA ASP A 157 -3.63 56.86 -29.92
C ASP A 157 -3.58 55.84 -31.06
N LEU A 158 -2.70 56.04 -32.06
CA LEU A 158 -2.44 55.07 -33.11
C LEU A 158 -1.87 53.77 -32.54
N MET A 159 -0.85 53.85 -31.69
CA MET A 159 -0.27 52.65 -31.04
C MET A 159 -1.31 51.90 -30.20
N LYS A 160 -2.18 52.63 -29.47
CA LYS A 160 -3.30 52.03 -28.74
C LYS A 160 -4.29 51.32 -29.66
N LYS A 161 -4.62 51.91 -30.83
CA LYS A 161 -5.48 51.27 -31.86
C LYS A 161 -4.84 50.03 -32.46
N LEU A 162 -3.51 49.98 -32.53
CA LEU A 162 -2.73 48.80 -32.97
C LEU A 162 -2.60 47.72 -31.89
N GLY A 163 -3.20 47.92 -30.71
CA GLY A 163 -3.20 46.94 -29.62
C GLY A 163 -2.03 47.07 -28.65
N VAL A 164 -1.23 48.15 -28.74
CA VAL A 164 -0.15 48.40 -27.78
C VAL A 164 -0.73 48.95 -26.47
N PRO A 165 -0.50 48.29 -25.31
CA PRO A 165 -0.93 48.81 -24.01
C PRO A 165 -0.25 50.14 -23.68
N ALA A 166 -0.97 51.06 -23.03
CA ALA A 166 -0.40 52.34 -22.61
C ALA A 166 0.57 52.23 -21.42
N GLU A 167 0.48 51.12 -20.69
CA GLU A 167 1.31 50.75 -19.52
C GLU A 167 2.53 49.90 -19.92
N LEU A 168 2.75 49.65 -21.21
CA LEU A 168 3.89 48.85 -21.66
C LEU A 168 5.19 49.57 -21.27
N ASP A 169 6.02 48.87 -20.50
CA ASP A 169 7.34 49.31 -20.06
C ASP A 169 8.35 48.15 -20.12
N TYR A 170 9.61 48.43 -19.84
CA TYR A 170 10.67 47.43 -19.74
C TYR A 170 10.37 46.41 -18.64
N VAL A 171 10.72 45.15 -18.91
CA VAL A 171 10.64 44.09 -17.92
C VAL A 171 11.96 44.05 -17.17
N ASP A 172 11.91 44.22 -15.86
CA ASP A 172 13.07 44.15 -14.97
C ASP A 172 13.51 42.69 -14.80
N SER A 173 14.82 42.43 -14.90
CA SER A 173 15.42 41.12 -14.69
C SER A 173 15.80 40.87 -13.22
N SER A 174 15.51 41.82 -12.33
CA SER A 174 15.77 41.68 -10.88
C SER A 174 14.54 41.12 -10.16
N ALA A 175 14.41 39.79 -10.19
CA ALA A 175 13.55 39.04 -9.26
C ALA A 175 14.42 38.04 -8.48
#